data_AF-H8GQF6-F1
#
_entry.id   AF-H8GQF6-F1
#
_cell.length_a   1.000
_cell.length_b   1.000
_cell.length_c   1.000
_cell.angle_alpha   90.00
_cell.angle_beta   90.00
_cell.angle_gamma   90.00
#
_symmetry.space_group_name_H-M   'P 1'
#
loop_
_entity.id
_entity.type
_entity.pdbx_description
1 polymer ?
#
loop_
_entity_poly.entity_id
_entity_poly.type
_entity_poly.pdbx_seq_one_letter_code
_entity_poly.pdbx_strand_id
1 'polypeptide(L)'
;MRSFEKLKWRCRRGVVELDILLLHYLETHYLPADQDERNRFAGLLEWEDDELLAVLVGGKKPVVSGFAALIGKIRNVTALS
;
A
#
# COMPACT_ATOMS: atom_id res chain seq x y z
N MET A 1 21.19 1.91 4.48
CA MET A 1 19.98 1.75 5.31
C MET A 1 19.36 3.13 5.62
N ARG A 2 18.51 3.71 4.76
CA ARG A 2 17.73 4.94 5.10
C ARG A 2 16.35 5.03 4.44
N SER A 3 15.94 4.05 3.62
CA SER A 3 14.71 4.14 2.82
C SER A 3 13.57 3.27 3.37
N PHE A 4 13.88 2.12 3.98
CA PHE A 4 12.87 1.18 4.47
C PHE A 4 12.14 1.67 5.73
N GLU A 5 12.88 2.20 6.71
CA GLU A 5 12.29 2.76 7.94
C GLU A 5 11.42 3.99 7.65
N LYS A 6 11.80 4.81 6.66
CA LYS A 6 10.99 5.95 6.20
C LYS A 6 9.67 5.48 5.59
N LEU A 7 9.70 4.43 4.78
CA LEU A 7 8.48 3.84 4.22
C LEU A 7 7.61 3.23 5.31
N LYS A 8 8.21 2.52 6.27
CA LYS A 8 7.50 1.96 7.43
C LYS A 8 6.81 3.07 8.23
N TRP A 9 7.45 4.22 8.41
CA TRP A 9 6.85 5.37 9.07
C TRP A 9 5.71 5.99 8.25
N ARG A 10 5.85 6.09 6.92
CA ARG A 10 4.76 6.56 6.02
C ARG A 10 3.55 5.62 5.95
N CYS A 11 3.75 4.34 6.28
CA CYS A 11 2.65 3.38 6.40
C CYS A 11 1.86 3.58 7.69
N ARG A 12 2.41 4.27 8.70
CA ARG A 12 1.73 4.57 9.96
C ARG A 12 0.69 5.66 9.75
N ARG A 13 -0.57 5.29 9.59
CA ARG A 13 -1.72 6.19 9.42
C ARG A 13 -2.57 6.22 10.70
N GLY A 14 -3.58 7.07 10.74
CA GLY A 14 -4.52 7.13 11.87
C GLY A 14 -5.56 6.01 11.88
N VAL A 15 -5.53 5.10 10.89
CA VAL A 15 -6.53 4.06 10.65
C VAL A 15 -5.85 2.69 10.65
N VAL A 16 -6.28 1.83 11.57
CA VAL A 16 -5.67 0.52 11.83
C VAL A 16 -5.72 -0.39 10.59
N GLU A 17 -6.81 -0.37 9.84
CA GLU A 17 -6.96 -1.18 8.63
C GLU A 17 -5.91 -0.80 7.56
N LEU A 18 -5.65 0.50 7.39
CA LEU A 18 -4.62 0.97 6.47
C LEU A 18 -3.22 0.60 6.96
N ASP A 19 -2.97 0.76 8.25
CA ASP A 19 -1.70 0.36 8.87
C ASP A 19 -1.39 -1.11 8.59
N ILE A 20 -2.35 -2.00 8.85
CA ILE A 20 -2.20 -3.45 8.66
C ILE A 20 -1.91 -3.77 7.19
N LEU A 21 -2.72 -3.23 6.27
CA LEU A 21 -2.58 -3.47 4.84
C LEU A 21 -1.22 -3.01 4.29
N LEU A 22 -0.84 -1.77 4.61
CA LEU A 22 0.39 -1.16 4.11
C LEU A 22 1.65 -1.78 4.73
N LEU A 23 1.65 -2.01 6.04
CA LEU A 23 2.78 -2.63 6.74
C LEU A 23 2.99 -4.07 6.31
N HIS A 24 1.91 -4.85 6.19
CA HIS A 24 2.04 -6.23 5.73
C HIS A 24 2.59 -6.27 4.31
N TYR A 25 2.07 -5.47 3.38
CA TYR A 25 2.62 -5.41 2.03
C TYR A 25 4.10 -5.01 2.01
N LEU A 26 4.48 -4.02 2.84
CA LEU A 26 5.87 -3.58 2.98
C LEU A 26 6.80 -4.70 3.49
N GLU A 27 6.31 -5.57 4.37
CA GLU A 27 7.12 -6.64 4.97
C GLU A 27 7.15 -7.92 4.12
N THR A 28 6.09 -8.23 3.37
CA THR A 28 5.99 -9.49 2.60
C THR A 28 6.24 -9.34 1.10
N HIS A 29 5.80 -8.24 0.49
CA HIS A 29 5.81 -8.07 -0.97
C HIS A 29 6.80 -7.01 -1.46
N TYR A 30 7.10 -5.98 -0.67
CA TYR A 30 8.01 -4.90 -1.10
C TYR A 30 9.48 -5.35 -1.25
N LEU A 31 9.94 -6.30 -0.44
CA LEU A 31 11.29 -6.88 -0.54
C LEU A 31 11.52 -7.64 -1.86
N PRO A 32 10.64 -8.57 -2.29
CA PRO A 32 10.78 -9.22 -3.59
C PRO A 32 10.30 -8.38 -4.79
N ALA A 33 9.58 -7.28 -4.55
CA ALA A 33 9.08 -6.40 -5.62
C ALA A 33 10.21 -5.78 -6.46
N ASP A 34 9.94 -5.64 -7.76
CA ASP A 34 10.78 -4.93 -8.72
C ASP A 34 10.76 -3.41 -8.50
N GLN A 35 11.67 -2.71 -9.18
CA GLN A 35 11.84 -1.27 -8.98
C GLN A 35 10.59 -0.47 -9.39
N ASP A 36 9.87 -0.88 -10.44
CA ASP A 36 8.63 -0.22 -10.87
C ASP A 36 7.53 -0.38 -9.82
N GLU A 37 7.34 -1.58 -9.27
CA GLU A 37 6.38 -1.84 -8.21
C GLU A 37 6.71 -1.06 -6.93
N ARG A 38 7.99 -1.00 -6.54
CA ARG A 38 8.44 -0.19 -5.39
C ARG A 38 8.20 1.29 -5.60
N ASN A 39 8.45 1.80 -6.81
CA ASN A 39 8.17 3.20 -7.16
C ASN A 39 6.68 3.51 -7.11
N ARG A 40 5.83 2.60 -7.59
CA ARG A 40 4.37 2.71 -7.47
C ARG A 40 3.94 2.69 -6.00
N PHE A 41 4.47 1.79 -5.19
CA PHE A 41 4.16 1.78 -3.76
C PHE A 41 4.57 3.08 -3.06
N ALA A 42 5.75 3.60 -3.37
CA ALA A 42 6.19 4.89 -2.86
C ALA A 42 5.25 6.04 -3.26
N GLY A 43 4.80 6.08 -4.52
CA GLY A 43 3.82 7.07 -4.99
C GLY A 43 2.42 6.87 -4.41
N LEU A 44 2.02 5.63 -4.10
CA LEU A 44 0.77 5.34 -3.40
C LEU A 44 0.78 5.95 -1.99
N LEU A 45 1.92 5.87 -1.30
CA LEU A 45 2.09 6.48 0.03
C LEU A 45 2.08 8.01 0.02
N GLU A 46 2.12 8.66 -1.15
CA GLU A 46 1.94 10.11 -1.28
C GLU A 46 0.46 10.51 -1.39
N TRP A 47 -0.47 9.56 -1.46
CA TRP A 47 -1.90 9.83 -1.48
C TRP A 47 -2.44 10.18 -0.09
N GLU A 48 -3.55 10.90 -0.09
CA GLU A 48 -4.29 11.26 1.12
C GLU A 48 -4.95 10.02 1.75
N ASP A 49 -5.13 10.05 3.07
CA ASP A 49 -5.70 8.94 3.84
C ASP A 49 -7.11 8.56 3.36
N ASP A 50 -7.95 9.55 3.03
CA ASP A 50 -9.30 9.33 2.49
C ASP A 50 -9.28 8.58 1.15
N GLU A 51 -8.31 8.86 0.28
CA GLU A 51 -8.17 8.18 -1.00
C GLU A 51 -7.69 6.74 -0.81
N LEU A 52 -6.68 6.55 0.04
CA LEU A 52 -6.18 5.24 0.40
C LEU A 52 -7.28 4.38 1.02
N LEU A 53 -8.05 4.93 1.94
CA LEU A 53 -9.19 4.26 2.56
C LEU A 53 -10.22 3.86 1.50
N ALA A 54 -10.59 4.78 0.60
CA ALA A 54 -11.58 4.50 -0.44
C ALA A 54 -11.14 3.37 -1.39
N VAL A 55 -9.87 3.31 -1.79
CA VAL A 55 -9.37 2.31 -2.76
C VAL A 55 -8.96 0.98 -2.13
N LEU A 56 -8.36 1.00 -0.94
CA LEU A 56 -7.88 -0.20 -0.25
C LEU A 56 -9.01 -0.87 0.54
N VAL A 57 -9.79 -0.09 1.30
CA VAL A 57 -10.85 -0.62 2.18
C VAL A 57 -12.23 -0.48 1.52
N GLY A 58 -12.55 0.71 1.02
CA GLY A 58 -13.85 1.03 0.41
C GLY A 58 -14.12 0.39 -0.95
N GLY A 59 -13.14 -0.35 -1.49
CA GLY A 59 -13.30 -1.11 -2.73
C GLY A 59 -13.39 -0.26 -4.01
N LYS A 60 -13.15 1.05 -3.93
CA LYS A 60 -13.15 1.96 -5.08
C LYS A 60 -12.04 1.55 -6.05
N LYS A 61 -12.35 1.56 -7.34
CA LYS A 61 -11.34 1.31 -8.38
C LYS A 61 -10.39 2.52 -8.43
N PRO A 62 -9.07 2.31 -8.40
CA PRO A 62 -8.13 3.41 -8.59
C PRO A 62 -8.34 4.02 -9.97
N VAL A 63 -8.34 5.36 -10.02
CA VAL A 63 -8.48 6.12 -11.27
C VAL A 63 -7.24 5.94 -12.16
N VAL A 64 -6.09 5.65 -11.55
CA VAL A 64 -4.81 5.48 -12.24
C VAL A 64 -4.59 4.00 -12.56
N SER A 65 -4.59 3.67 -13.86
CA SER A 65 -4.48 2.29 -14.37
C SER A 65 -3.22 1.54 -13.88
N GLY A 66 -2.14 2.25 -13.55
CA GLY A 66 -0.90 1.65 -13.04
C GLY A 66 -0.98 1.11 -11.61
N PHE A 67 -1.94 1.54 -10.79
CA PHE A 67 -2.03 1.16 -9.38
C PHE A 67 -3.01 0.01 -9.12
N ALA A 68 -3.84 -0.36 -10.10
CA ALA A 68 -4.86 -1.39 -9.94
C ALA A 68 -4.26 -2.74 -9.52
N ALA A 69 -3.16 -3.16 -10.14
CA ALA A 69 -2.48 -4.42 -9.78
C ALA A 69 -1.89 -4.38 -8.37
N LEU A 70 -1.25 -3.26 -8.00
CA LEU A 70 -0.66 -3.05 -6.67
C LEU A 70 -1.73 -3.04 -5.58
N ILE A 71 -2.81 -2.27 -5.78
CA ILE A 71 -3.95 -2.20 -4.85
C ILE A 71 -4.60 -3.58 -4.70
N GLY A 72 -4.73 -4.34 -5.78
CA GLY A 72 -5.21 -5.72 -5.72
C GLY A 72 -4.32 -6.61 -4.86
N LYS A 73 -2.99 -6.50 -4.97
CA LYS A 73 -2.03 -7.23 -4.12
C LYS A 73 -2.17 -6.83 -2.65
N ILE A 74 -2.17 -5.52 -2.35
CA ILE A 74 -2.30 -5.02 -0.97
C ILE A 74 -3.61 -5.51 -0.34
N ARG A 75 -4.71 -5.51 -1.08
CA ARG A 75 -6.03 -5.96 -0.57
C ARG A 75 -6.10 -7.46 -0.32
N ASN A 76 -5.40 -8.27 -1.12
CA ASN A 76 -5.43 -9.73 -0.99
C ASN A 76 -4.73 -10.24 0.28
N VAL A 77 -3.95 -9.38 0.94
CA VAL A 77 -3.29 -9.66 2.22
C VAL A 77 -4.28 -10.04 3.32
N THR A 78 -5.47 -9.43 3.33
CA THR A 78 -6.45 -9.59 4.42
C THR A 78 -7.55 -10.62 4.10
N ALA A 79 -7.59 -11.15 2.88
CA ALA A 79 -8.62 -12.11 2.44
C ALA A 79 -8.43 -13.54 3.01
N LEU A 80 -7.47 -13.74 3.92
CA LEU A 80 -7.28 -14.97 4.69
C LEU A 80 -7.90 -14.81 6.09
N SER A 81 -9.21 -14.97 6.18
CA SER A 81 -9.93 -15.32 7.42
C SER A 81 -11.12 -16.20 7.08
#